data_AF-A0A8B8UVA2-F1
#
_entry.id   AF-A0A8B8UVA2-F1
#
_cell.length_a   1.000
_cell.length_b   1.000
_cell.length_c   1.000
_cell.angle_alpha   90.00
_cell.angle_beta   90.00
_cell.angle_gamma   90.00
#
_symmetry.space_group_name_H-M   'P 1'
#
loop_
_entity.id
_entity.type
_entity.pdbx_description
1 polymer ?
#
loop_
_entity_poly.entity_id
_entity_poly.type
_entity_poly.pdbx_seq_one_letter_code
_entity_poly.pdbx_strand_id
1 'polypeptide(L)'
;MIRTVKPKNARAKRALVKREAKLVENVKQALFIPGQTCNKNLHDIMVDLSALKKPDMKRFNRKNDIHPFEDMSPLEFFSEKNDCSLMVLMTSSKKRKNNMTFVRTFGYKVYDMIELMVADNFKLLSDFKKLTFTVGLKPIFTFQGAAFDTHPVYKQIKSLFLDFFRGESTDLQDVAGLQHVISMTIQGDFQDGEPLPNVLFRVYKLKSYKSDQGGKRLPRIELVEIGPRLDFKIGRIHTPSPDMVTEAHKKAKQLEMKTKKNVELDIMGDKLGRIHMGKQDLGKLQTRKMKGLKPKFDQGTEEGDGEVDEDYGDEASYSDDGQEYEEEFVSATDIEPSAKRQKK
;
A
#
# COMPACT_ATOMS: atom_id res chain seq x y z
N MET A 1 -24.36 -12.93 12.97
CA MET A 1 -23.71 -13.01 14.31
C MET A 1 -22.95 -14.33 14.40
N ILE A 2 -21.62 -14.30 14.39
CA ILE A 2 -20.82 -15.51 14.63
C ILE A 2 -21.10 -15.95 16.08
N ARG A 3 -21.51 -17.21 16.27
CA ARG A 3 -21.89 -17.76 17.58
C ARG A 3 -20.68 -17.70 18.51
N THR A 4 -20.73 -16.84 19.53
CA THR A 4 -19.67 -16.73 20.54
C THR A 4 -19.64 -18.00 21.39
N VAL A 5 -18.71 -18.90 21.06
CA VAL A 5 -18.51 -20.15 21.81
C VAL A 5 -17.83 -19.82 23.14
N LYS A 6 -18.53 -20.04 24.26
CA LYS A 6 -17.92 -19.89 25.59
C LYS A 6 -16.78 -20.90 25.75
N PRO A 7 -15.54 -20.47 26.06
CA PRO A 7 -14.42 -21.38 26.22
C PRO A 7 -14.60 -22.26 27.46
N LYS A 8 -14.35 -23.57 27.30
CA LYS A 8 -14.43 -24.53 28.42
C LYS A 8 -13.27 -24.41 29.41
N ASN A 9 -12.10 -23.96 28.96
CA ASN A 9 -10.89 -23.82 29.79
C ASN A 9 -9.97 -22.70 29.27
N ALA A 10 -8.93 -22.36 30.05
CA ALA A 10 -7.97 -21.30 29.70
C ALA A 10 -7.18 -21.58 28.41
N ARG A 11 -6.92 -22.85 28.07
CA ARG A 11 -6.27 -23.23 26.80
C ARG A 11 -7.16 -22.89 25.60
N ALA A 12 -8.45 -23.23 25.65
CA ALA A 12 -9.42 -22.89 24.63
C ALA A 12 -9.65 -21.38 24.55
N LYS A 13 -9.69 -20.67 25.69
CA LYS A 13 -9.80 -19.21 25.73
C LYS A 13 -8.63 -18.54 24.99
N ARG A 14 -7.38 -18.96 25.25
CA ARG A 14 -6.20 -18.45 24.53
C ARG A 14 -6.28 -18.69 23.02
N ALA A 15 -6.80 -19.83 22.60
CA ALA A 15 -6.99 -20.12 21.18
C ALA A 15 -8.04 -19.19 20.53
N LEU A 16 -9.15 -18.92 21.20
CA LEU A 16 -10.17 -17.98 20.70
C LEU A 16 -9.64 -16.55 20.63
N VAL A 17 -8.98 -16.07 21.70
CA VAL A 17 -8.36 -14.73 21.73
C VAL A 17 -7.31 -14.56 20.63
N LYS A 18 -6.60 -15.64 20.26
CA LYS A 18 -5.64 -15.57 19.14
C LYS A 18 -6.33 -15.31 17.79
N ARG A 19 -7.55 -15.83 17.60
CA ARG A 19 -8.37 -15.73 16.38
C ARG A 19 -9.19 -14.44 16.30
N GLU A 20 -9.47 -13.81 17.43
CA GLU A 20 -10.21 -12.55 17.47
C GLU A 20 -9.49 -11.46 16.67
N ALA A 21 -10.27 -10.53 16.12
CA ALA A 21 -9.75 -9.39 15.37
C ALA A 21 -8.84 -8.52 16.25
N LYS A 22 -7.76 -8.01 15.66
CA LYS A 22 -6.73 -7.23 16.35
C LYS A 22 -6.46 -5.93 15.60
N LEU A 23 -6.01 -4.91 16.34
CA LEU A 23 -5.55 -3.66 15.73
C LEU A 23 -4.27 -3.87 14.92
N VAL A 24 -3.32 -4.62 15.48
CA VAL A 24 -2.12 -5.11 14.78
C VAL A 24 -2.36 -6.59 14.50
N GLU A 25 -2.57 -6.91 13.22
CA GLU A 25 -2.86 -8.27 12.78
C GLU A 25 -1.65 -9.19 12.93
N ASN A 26 -1.91 -10.50 13.10
CA ASN A 26 -0.84 -11.51 13.01
C ASN A 26 -0.51 -11.83 11.55
N VAL A 27 0.55 -12.61 11.32
CA VAL A 27 0.85 -13.16 9.99
C VAL A 27 -0.27 -14.05 9.49
N LYS A 28 -0.66 -13.81 8.22
CA LYS A 28 -1.63 -14.61 7.50
C LYS A 28 -1.12 -16.03 7.27
N GLN A 29 -1.84 -16.99 7.85
CA GLN A 29 -1.56 -18.42 7.73
C GLN A 29 -2.06 -18.94 6.38
N ALA A 30 -1.23 -19.73 5.70
CA ALA A 30 -1.60 -20.37 4.43
C ALA A 30 -2.04 -21.82 4.62
N LEU A 31 -3.13 -22.22 3.96
CA LEU A 31 -3.62 -23.60 3.91
C LEU A 31 -3.51 -24.16 2.49
N PHE A 32 -2.69 -25.20 2.33
CA PHE A 32 -2.55 -25.92 1.07
C PHE A 32 -3.46 -27.14 1.05
N ILE A 33 -4.32 -27.22 0.03
CA ILE A 33 -5.40 -28.22 -0.07
C ILE A 33 -5.22 -29.02 -1.36
N PRO A 34 -4.92 -30.33 -1.27
CA PRO A 34 -5.03 -31.22 -2.41
C PRO A 34 -6.49 -31.38 -2.80
N GLY A 35 -6.85 -30.99 -4.03
CA GLY A 35 -8.14 -31.29 -4.62
C GLY A 35 -8.23 -32.75 -5.06
N GLN A 36 -9.44 -33.19 -5.42
CA GLN A 36 -9.71 -34.57 -5.88
C GLN A 36 -8.79 -35.02 -7.02
N THR A 37 -8.51 -34.12 -7.96
CA THR A 37 -7.68 -34.38 -9.15
C THR A 37 -6.21 -34.00 -8.99
N CYS A 38 -5.74 -33.74 -7.77
CA CYS A 38 -4.32 -33.47 -7.52
C CYS A 38 -3.45 -34.68 -7.92
N ASN A 39 -2.39 -34.42 -8.69
CA ASN A 39 -1.43 -35.40 -9.17
C ASN A 39 -0.08 -35.26 -8.45
N LYS A 40 0.86 -36.18 -8.68
CA LYS A 40 2.17 -36.18 -8.02
C LYS A 40 2.98 -34.91 -8.33
N ASN A 41 3.09 -34.51 -9.59
CA ASN A 41 3.86 -33.33 -9.99
C ASN A 41 3.34 -32.05 -9.31
N LEU A 42 2.02 -31.88 -9.28
CA LEU A 42 1.38 -30.73 -8.63
C LEU A 42 1.55 -30.78 -7.10
N HIS A 43 1.53 -31.97 -6.52
CA HIS A 43 1.84 -32.16 -5.10
C HIS A 43 3.30 -31.79 -4.78
N ASP A 44 4.26 -32.14 -5.65
CA ASP A 44 5.68 -31.80 -5.45
C ASP A 44 5.88 -30.28 -5.55
N ILE A 45 5.23 -29.61 -6.52
CA ILE A 45 5.19 -28.14 -6.60
C ILE A 45 4.59 -27.52 -5.32
N MET A 46 3.50 -28.09 -4.80
CA MET A 46 2.88 -27.64 -3.54
C MET A 46 3.86 -27.71 -2.37
N VAL A 47 4.64 -28.79 -2.27
CA VAL A 47 5.63 -28.97 -1.20
C VAL A 47 6.69 -27.87 -1.28
N ASP A 48 7.24 -27.62 -2.46
CA ASP A 48 8.29 -26.61 -2.66
C ASP A 48 7.78 -25.18 -2.44
N LEU A 49 6.62 -24.83 -2.99
CA LEU A 49 6.02 -23.51 -2.78
C LEU A 49 5.67 -23.27 -1.31
N SER A 50 5.16 -24.29 -0.62
CA SER A 50 4.85 -24.20 0.81
C SER A 50 6.11 -24.11 1.69
N ALA A 51 7.28 -24.54 1.20
CA ALA A 51 8.54 -24.43 1.94
C ALA A 51 8.94 -22.96 2.13
N LEU A 52 8.69 -22.12 1.12
CA LEU A 52 8.89 -20.67 1.19
C LEU A 52 7.94 -19.97 2.17
N LYS A 53 6.78 -20.58 2.46
CA LYS A 53 5.77 -20.03 3.38
C LYS A 53 5.92 -20.53 4.82
N LYS A 54 6.91 -21.38 5.12
CA LYS A 54 7.19 -21.82 6.50
C LYS A 54 7.65 -20.63 7.35
N PRO A 55 7.27 -20.56 8.64
CA PRO A 55 6.50 -21.56 9.39
C PRO A 55 4.97 -21.42 9.27
N ASP A 56 4.46 -20.34 8.70
CA ASP A 56 3.04 -19.92 8.69
C ASP A 56 2.18 -20.63 7.65
N MET A 57 2.21 -21.96 7.70
CA MET A 57 1.63 -22.81 6.68
C MET A 57 1.12 -24.14 7.26
N LYS A 58 -0.04 -24.57 6.77
CA LYS A 58 -0.65 -25.88 7.02
C LYS A 58 -0.92 -26.58 5.69
N ARG A 59 -0.89 -27.91 5.69
CA ARG A 59 -1.25 -28.73 4.52
C ARG A 59 -2.22 -29.81 4.93
N PHE A 60 -3.17 -30.11 4.06
CA PHE A 60 -3.93 -31.34 4.17
C PHE A 60 -3.23 -32.48 3.43
N ASN A 61 -3.35 -33.68 3.99
CA ASN A 61 -2.81 -34.90 3.38
C ASN A 61 -3.84 -35.57 2.47
N ARG A 62 -5.13 -35.47 2.82
CA ARG A 62 -6.23 -36.07 2.06
C ARG A 62 -6.68 -35.15 0.95
N LYS A 63 -7.17 -35.77 -0.13
CA LYS A 63 -7.85 -35.07 -1.22
C LYS A 63 -9.24 -34.64 -0.78
N ASN A 64 -9.65 -33.45 -1.22
CA ASN A 64 -10.96 -32.88 -0.95
C ASN A 64 -11.63 -32.55 -2.28
N ASP A 65 -12.91 -32.85 -2.38
CA ASP A 65 -13.71 -32.54 -3.57
C ASP A 65 -14.26 -31.12 -3.43
N ILE A 66 -13.65 -30.17 -4.15
CA ILE A 66 -13.96 -28.73 -4.05
C ILE A 66 -13.94 -28.14 -5.44
N HIS A 67 -14.99 -27.42 -5.79
CA HIS A 67 -15.15 -26.69 -7.04
C HIS A 67 -15.33 -25.18 -6.73
N PRO A 68 -14.24 -24.39 -6.60
CA PRO A 68 -14.29 -23.03 -6.04
C PRO A 68 -15.24 -22.07 -6.74
N PHE A 69 -15.45 -22.25 -8.05
CA PHE A 69 -16.29 -21.37 -8.87
C PHE A 69 -17.75 -21.86 -8.96
N GLU A 70 -18.09 -22.95 -8.28
CA GLU A 70 -19.45 -23.51 -8.21
C GLU A 70 -19.99 -23.41 -6.78
N ASP A 71 -19.21 -23.85 -5.79
CA ASP A 71 -19.51 -23.71 -4.37
C ASP A 71 -18.26 -23.29 -3.58
N MET A 72 -18.35 -22.13 -2.92
CA MET A 72 -17.29 -21.55 -2.10
C MET A 72 -17.40 -21.96 -0.62
N SER A 73 -18.53 -22.53 -0.20
CA SER A 73 -18.83 -22.85 1.20
C SER A 73 -17.77 -23.75 1.87
N PRO A 74 -17.21 -24.78 1.21
CA PRO A 74 -16.14 -25.59 1.79
C PRO A 74 -14.87 -24.79 2.07
N LEU A 75 -14.56 -23.79 1.23
CA LEU A 75 -13.37 -22.95 1.43
C LEU A 75 -13.54 -22.04 2.64
N GLU A 76 -14.70 -21.42 2.79
CA GLU A 76 -15.04 -20.60 3.97
C GLU A 76 -15.00 -21.44 5.26
N PHE A 77 -15.58 -22.64 5.23
CA PHE A 77 -15.52 -23.58 6.34
C PHE A 77 -14.08 -23.95 6.72
N PHE A 78 -13.22 -24.24 5.74
CA PHE A 78 -11.82 -24.54 6.00
C PHE A 78 -11.05 -23.33 6.54
N SER A 79 -11.34 -22.13 6.05
CA SER A 79 -10.77 -20.87 6.54
C SER A 79 -11.10 -20.66 8.03
N GLU A 80 -12.38 -20.74 8.41
CA GLU A 80 -12.83 -20.58 9.80
C GLU A 80 -12.29 -21.68 10.71
N LYS A 81 -12.31 -22.93 10.25
CA LYS A 81 -11.90 -24.08 11.06
C LYS A 81 -10.40 -24.03 11.37
N ASN A 82 -9.59 -23.73 10.36
CA ASN A 82 -8.13 -23.75 10.46
C ASN A 82 -7.54 -22.39 10.84
N ASP A 83 -8.33 -21.32 10.85
CA ASP A 83 -7.88 -19.96 11.04
C ASP A 83 -6.77 -19.59 10.02
N CYS A 84 -7.09 -19.79 8.74
CA CYS A 84 -6.18 -19.56 7.62
C CYS A 84 -6.85 -18.66 6.58
N SER A 85 -6.33 -17.43 6.44
CA SER A 85 -6.89 -16.44 5.51
C SER A 85 -6.37 -16.57 4.08
N LEU A 86 -5.31 -17.35 3.86
CA LEU A 86 -4.74 -17.66 2.56
C LEU A 86 -4.93 -19.15 2.28
N MET A 87 -5.40 -19.49 1.09
CA MET A 87 -5.61 -20.87 0.69
C MET A 87 -5.10 -21.10 -0.72
N VAL A 88 -4.60 -22.31 -0.98
CA VAL A 88 -4.20 -22.74 -2.32
C VAL A 88 -4.77 -24.12 -2.59
N LEU A 89 -5.72 -24.21 -3.53
CA LEU A 89 -6.31 -25.47 -3.96
C LEU A 89 -5.57 -26.01 -5.18
N MET A 90 -5.20 -27.30 -5.11
CA MET A 90 -4.49 -27.99 -6.19
C MET A 90 -5.44 -28.87 -7.00
N THR A 91 -5.66 -28.55 -8.27
CA THR A 91 -6.49 -29.34 -9.20
C THR A 91 -5.77 -29.59 -10.52
N SER A 92 -6.12 -30.67 -11.23
CA SER A 92 -5.58 -30.91 -12.56
C SER A 92 -6.61 -31.57 -13.47
N SER A 93 -6.78 -31.03 -14.66
CA SER A 93 -7.68 -31.56 -15.70
C SER A 93 -7.06 -31.36 -17.09
N LYS A 94 -7.64 -31.94 -18.15
CA LYS A 94 -7.17 -31.70 -19.52
C LYS A 94 -7.27 -30.21 -19.92
N LYS A 95 -8.35 -29.53 -19.51
CA LYS A 95 -8.57 -28.10 -19.81
C LYS A 95 -7.70 -27.17 -18.96
N ARG A 96 -7.46 -27.55 -17.70
CA ARG A 96 -6.67 -26.78 -16.72
C ARG A 96 -5.69 -27.73 -16.04
N LYS A 97 -4.57 -28.00 -16.71
CA LYS A 97 -3.49 -28.85 -16.20
C LYS A 97 -2.72 -28.08 -15.12
N ASN A 98 -2.32 -28.75 -14.04
CA ASN A 98 -1.54 -28.17 -12.94
C ASN A 98 -2.11 -26.84 -12.41
N ASN A 99 -3.41 -26.80 -12.15
CA ASN A 99 -4.12 -25.59 -11.74
C ASN A 99 -3.97 -25.35 -10.23
N MET A 100 -3.41 -24.20 -9.88
CA MET A 100 -3.32 -23.71 -8.52
C MET A 100 -4.33 -22.57 -8.35
N THR A 101 -5.41 -22.81 -7.62
CA THR A 101 -6.38 -21.75 -7.31
C THR A 101 -6.00 -21.09 -5.99
N PHE A 102 -5.53 -19.84 -6.08
CA PHE A 102 -5.23 -19.01 -4.92
C PHE A 102 -6.49 -18.31 -4.45
N VAL A 103 -6.72 -18.32 -3.14
CA VAL A 103 -7.91 -17.75 -2.50
C VAL A 103 -7.48 -16.96 -1.27
N ARG A 104 -8.03 -15.75 -1.13
CA ARG A 104 -7.93 -14.98 0.12
C ARG A 104 -9.32 -14.83 0.72
N THR A 105 -9.39 -14.82 2.04
CA THR A 105 -10.65 -14.60 2.76
C THR A 105 -10.55 -13.39 3.68
N PHE A 106 -11.64 -12.64 3.81
CA PHE A 106 -11.82 -11.55 4.76
C PHE A 106 -12.98 -11.90 5.70
N GLY A 107 -12.73 -11.93 7.01
CA GLY A 107 -13.75 -12.34 7.99
C GLY A 107 -14.30 -13.77 7.74
N TYR A 108 -13.43 -14.68 7.31
CA TYR A 108 -13.76 -16.05 6.88
C TYR A 108 -14.69 -16.16 5.66
N LYS A 109 -14.95 -15.06 4.95
CA LYS A 109 -15.67 -15.02 3.67
C LYS A 109 -14.71 -14.83 2.52
N VAL A 110 -15.02 -15.41 1.35
CA VAL A 110 -14.15 -15.28 0.18
C VAL A 110 -14.01 -13.79 -0.21
N TYR A 111 -12.77 -13.33 -0.30
CA TYR A 111 -12.44 -11.98 -0.76
C TYR A 111 -12.18 -12.01 -2.27
N ASP A 112 -11.23 -12.83 -2.70
CA ASP A 112 -10.89 -12.98 -4.11
C ASP A 112 -10.32 -14.35 -4.42
N MET A 113 -10.40 -14.74 -5.69
CA MET A 113 -9.84 -15.99 -6.20
C MET A 113 -9.17 -15.78 -7.55
N ILE A 114 -8.08 -16.50 -7.78
CA ILE A 114 -7.40 -16.51 -9.08
C ILE A 114 -6.83 -17.89 -9.38
N GLU A 115 -7.12 -18.41 -10.57
CA GLU A 115 -6.49 -19.63 -11.10
C GLU A 115 -5.15 -19.28 -11.75
N LEU A 116 -4.09 -19.96 -11.31
CA LEU A 116 -2.76 -19.89 -11.90
C LEU A 116 -2.35 -21.32 -12.29
N MET A 117 -2.35 -21.59 -13.60
CA MET A 117 -1.98 -22.89 -14.15
C MET A 117 -0.47 -22.94 -14.38
N VAL A 118 0.20 -23.93 -13.82
CA VAL A 118 1.65 -24.09 -13.97
C VAL A 118 1.97 -24.75 -15.31
N ALA A 119 2.83 -24.11 -16.11
CA ALA A 119 3.32 -24.68 -17.36
C ALA A 119 4.21 -25.93 -17.12
N ASP A 120 4.40 -26.72 -18.18
CA ASP A 120 5.11 -28.01 -18.10
C ASP A 120 6.64 -27.90 -17.90
N ASN A 121 7.22 -26.71 -18.10
CA ASN A 121 8.64 -26.40 -17.96
C ASN A 121 9.06 -26.06 -16.51
N PHE A 122 8.26 -26.42 -15.51
CA PHE A 122 8.56 -26.15 -14.11
C PHE A 122 9.85 -26.84 -13.66
N LYS A 123 10.53 -26.24 -12.67
CA LYS A 123 11.68 -26.85 -11.97
C LYS A 123 11.46 -26.83 -10.47
N LEU A 124 11.70 -27.97 -9.84
CA LEU A 124 11.60 -28.17 -8.40
C LEU A 124 12.93 -27.79 -7.72
N LEU A 125 12.91 -27.65 -6.40
CA LEU A 125 14.11 -27.42 -5.59
C LEU A 125 15.18 -28.50 -5.81
N SER A 126 14.77 -29.73 -6.14
CA SER A 126 15.66 -30.85 -6.45
C SER A 126 16.45 -30.68 -7.74
N ASP A 127 15.97 -29.87 -8.68
CA ASP A 127 16.61 -29.67 -9.98
C ASP A 127 17.75 -28.64 -9.92
N PHE A 128 17.84 -27.89 -8.83
CA PHE A 128 18.86 -26.88 -8.60
C PHE A 128 19.95 -27.38 -7.66
N LYS A 129 21.16 -26.82 -7.78
CA LYS A 129 22.24 -27.10 -6.84
C LYS A 129 21.80 -26.64 -5.45
N LYS A 130 21.72 -27.59 -4.51
CA LYS A 130 21.33 -27.30 -3.13
C LYS A 130 22.26 -26.28 -2.49
N LEU A 131 21.68 -25.19 -2.01
CA LEU A 131 22.34 -24.16 -1.21
C LEU A 131 21.74 -24.11 0.19
N THR A 132 22.48 -23.57 1.14
CA THR A 132 21.95 -23.27 2.47
C THR A 132 20.85 -22.22 2.37
N PHE A 133 19.76 -22.42 3.10
CA PHE A 133 18.63 -21.48 3.12
C PHE A 133 18.02 -21.49 4.52
N THR A 134 17.92 -20.32 5.14
CA THR A 134 17.34 -20.19 6.48
C THR A 134 15.84 -20.09 6.36
N VAL A 135 15.12 -20.97 7.06
CA VAL A 135 13.65 -21.02 7.00
C VAL A 135 13.04 -19.84 7.75
N GLY A 136 12.02 -19.20 7.17
CA GLY A 136 11.22 -18.16 7.83
C GLY A 136 11.79 -16.74 7.74
N LEU A 137 12.86 -16.51 6.96
CA LEU A 137 13.34 -15.16 6.70
C LEU A 137 12.42 -14.40 5.74
N LYS A 138 12.36 -13.08 5.91
CA LYS A 138 11.59 -12.19 5.04
C LYS A 138 12.19 -12.15 3.63
N PRO A 139 11.43 -12.50 2.57
CA PRO A 139 11.92 -12.39 1.20
C PRO A 139 11.99 -10.94 0.74
N ILE A 140 12.93 -10.66 -0.15
CA ILE A 140 12.91 -9.46 -1.00
C ILE A 140 11.97 -9.73 -2.18
N PHE A 141 11.32 -8.68 -2.70
CA PHE A 141 10.47 -8.78 -3.89
C PHE A 141 11.01 -7.93 -5.03
N THR A 142 10.87 -8.45 -6.25
CA THR A 142 11.00 -7.66 -7.47
C THR A 142 9.85 -8.00 -8.40
N PHE A 143 9.16 -6.97 -8.89
CA PHE A 143 8.07 -7.10 -9.86
C PHE A 143 8.49 -6.40 -11.14
N GLN A 144 8.62 -7.14 -12.23
CA GLN A 144 9.03 -6.64 -13.54
C GLN A 144 7.85 -6.64 -14.51
N GLY A 145 7.44 -5.44 -14.93
CA GLY A 145 6.36 -5.22 -15.89
C GLY A 145 5.41 -4.12 -15.41
N ALA A 146 5.19 -3.10 -16.25
CA ALA A 146 4.37 -1.93 -15.89
C ALA A 146 2.90 -2.29 -15.60
N ALA A 147 2.41 -3.38 -16.22
CA ALA A 147 1.05 -3.85 -16.01
C ALA A 147 0.74 -4.25 -14.56
N PHE A 148 1.75 -4.52 -13.71
CA PHE A 148 1.54 -4.74 -12.27
C PHE A 148 0.94 -3.54 -11.53
N ASP A 149 1.09 -2.33 -12.05
CA ASP A 149 0.59 -1.09 -11.44
C ASP A 149 -0.69 -0.57 -12.12
N THR A 150 -0.88 -0.89 -13.40
CA THR A 150 -2.00 -0.38 -14.21
C THR A 150 -3.13 -1.41 -14.39
N HIS A 151 -2.80 -2.64 -14.79
CA HIS A 151 -3.80 -3.63 -15.22
C HIS A 151 -4.43 -4.38 -14.04
N PRO A 152 -5.77 -4.46 -13.93
CA PRO A 152 -6.46 -5.00 -12.74
C PRO A 152 -6.02 -6.41 -12.32
N VAL A 153 -5.86 -7.32 -13.29
CA VAL A 153 -5.47 -8.71 -13.03
C VAL A 153 -4.05 -8.80 -12.45
N TYR A 154 -3.11 -8.02 -12.99
CA TYR A 154 -1.73 -8.05 -12.52
C TYR A 154 -1.59 -7.31 -11.19
N LYS A 155 -2.37 -6.24 -10.94
CA LYS A 155 -2.50 -5.63 -9.61
C LYS A 155 -2.98 -6.63 -8.56
N GLN A 156 -3.94 -7.48 -8.92
CA GLN A 156 -4.40 -8.56 -8.04
C GLN A 156 -3.30 -9.59 -7.77
N ILE A 157 -2.54 -10.02 -8.79
CA ILE A 157 -1.40 -10.93 -8.63
C ILE A 157 -0.31 -10.32 -7.74
N LYS A 158 0.07 -9.06 -7.97
CA LYS A 158 1.02 -8.33 -7.12
C LYS A 158 0.56 -8.25 -5.68
N SER A 159 -0.71 -7.88 -5.46
CA SER A 159 -1.34 -7.84 -4.14
C SER A 159 -1.31 -9.22 -3.47
N LEU A 160 -1.67 -10.27 -4.20
CA LEU A 160 -1.70 -11.65 -3.71
C LEU A 160 -0.32 -12.11 -3.25
N PHE A 161 0.72 -12.01 -4.07
CA PHE A 161 2.04 -12.56 -3.74
C PHE A 161 2.77 -11.76 -2.67
N LEU A 162 2.57 -10.43 -2.61
CA LEU A 162 3.04 -9.63 -1.47
C LEU A 162 2.38 -10.09 -0.17
N ASP A 163 1.06 -10.21 -0.15
CA ASP A 163 0.31 -10.61 1.04
C ASP A 163 0.60 -12.06 1.46
N PHE A 164 0.89 -12.92 0.48
CA PHE A 164 1.22 -14.33 0.71
C PHE A 164 2.61 -14.52 1.31
N PHE A 165 3.65 -13.92 0.73
CA PHE A 165 5.05 -14.25 1.07
C PHE A 165 5.76 -13.23 1.98
N ARG A 166 5.19 -12.05 2.25
CA ARG A 166 5.88 -11.03 3.07
C ARG A 166 6.19 -11.43 4.51
N GLY A 167 5.46 -12.40 5.09
CA GLY A 167 5.62 -12.81 6.48
C GLY A 167 5.30 -11.70 7.48
N GLU A 168 6.05 -11.65 8.58
CA GLU A 168 5.93 -10.64 9.65
C GLU A 168 6.20 -9.21 9.12
N SER A 169 5.48 -8.23 9.69
CA SER A 169 5.74 -6.81 9.51
C SER A 169 6.65 -6.33 10.64
N THR A 170 7.74 -5.65 10.32
CA THR A 170 8.73 -5.16 11.29
C THR A 170 9.23 -3.78 10.89
N ASP A 171 9.50 -2.93 11.89
CA ASP A 171 10.08 -1.60 11.69
C ASP A 171 11.61 -1.65 11.58
N LEU A 172 12.23 -2.69 12.16
CA LEU A 172 13.67 -2.92 12.15
C LEU A 172 13.99 -4.24 11.43
N GLN A 173 14.97 -4.21 10.53
CA GLN A 173 15.36 -5.35 9.71
C GLN A 173 16.87 -5.59 9.79
N ASP A 174 17.26 -6.83 10.08
CA ASP A 174 18.66 -7.26 10.04
C ASP A 174 19.10 -7.49 8.59
N VAL A 175 20.28 -6.94 8.24
CA VAL A 175 20.93 -7.08 6.94
C VAL A 175 21.34 -8.53 6.67
N ALA A 176 21.75 -9.29 7.69
CA ALA A 176 22.11 -10.71 7.52
C ALA A 176 20.90 -11.58 7.12
N GLY A 177 19.68 -11.09 7.40
CA GLY A 177 18.42 -11.72 7.01
C GLY A 177 18.06 -11.55 5.53
N LEU A 178 18.72 -10.65 4.80
CA LEU A 178 18.46 -10.36 3.38
C LEU A 178 19.08 -11.42 2.46
N GLN A 179 18.57 -12.65 2.51
CA GLN A 179 19.20 -13.81 1.86
C GLN A 179 18.66 -14.15 0.49
N HIS A 180 17.37 -13.88 0.21
CA HIS A 180 16.72 -14.34 -1.01
C HIS A 180 15.69 -13.35 -1.53
N VAL A 181 15.45 -13.42 -2.84
CA VAL A 181 14.52 -12.58 -3.58
C VAL A 181 13.56 -13.44 -4.38
N ILE A 182 12.27 -13.11 -4.25
CA ILE A 182 11.20 -13.58 -5.12
C ILE A 182 11.06 -12.57 -6.26
N SER A 183 11.21 -13.05 -7.48
CA SER A 183 11.06 -12.24 -8.70
C SER A 183 9.83 -12.71 -9.47
N MET A 184 9.02 -11.74 -9.88
CA MET A 184 7.83 -11.96 -10.69
C MET A 184 7.89 -11.07 -11.91
N THR A 185 7.96 -11.69 -13.09
CA THR A 185 8.11 -10.99 -14.36
C THR A 185 6.95 -11.35 -15.29
N ILE A 186 6.33 -10.35 -15.92
CA ILE A 186 5.34 -10.58 -16.98
C ILE A 186 6.09 -10.96 -18.26
N GLN A 187 5.63 -11.98 -18.97
CA GLN A 187 6.29 -12.48 -20.17
C GLN A 187 6.04 -11.55 -21.38
N GLY A 188 6.77 -10.44 -21.43
CA GLY A 188 6.66 -9.43 -22.47
C GLY A 188 5.54 -8.40 -22.21
N ASP A 189 5.58 -7.32 -22.97
CA ASP A 189 4.49 -6.35 -23.00
C ASP A 189 3.35 -6.86 -23.89
N PHE A 190 2.15 -6.36 -23.65
CA PHE A 190 0.94 -6.74 -24.37
C PHE A 190 0.02 -5.53 -24.55
N GLN A 191 -0.83 -5.59 -25.57
CA GLN A 191 -1.85 -4.58 -25.83
C GLN A 191 -3.21 -5.03 -25.28
N ASP A 192 -4.11 -4.08 -25.05
CA ASP A 192 -5.47 -4.40 -24.60
C ASP A 192 -6.22 -5.19 -25.69
N GLY A 193 -6.87 -6.27 -25.28
CA GLY A 193 -7.51 -7.25 -26.19
C GLY A 193 -6.64 -8.47 -26.55
N GLU A 194 -5.33 -8.44 -26.30
CA GLU A 194 -4.48 -9.62 -26.46
C GLU A 194 -4.62 -10.61 -25.29
N PRO A 195 -4.33 -11.91 -25.50
CA PRO A 195 -4.28 -12.86 -24.40
C PRO A 195 -3.27 -12.43 -23.33
N LEU A 196 -3.69 -12.48 -22.06
CA LEU A 196 -2.82 -12.10 -20.95
C LEU A 196 -1.55 -12.96 -20.94
N PRO A 197 -0.35 -12.33 -20.99
CA PRO A 197 0.90 -13.05 -20.87
C PRO A 197 1.04 -13.85 -19.57
N ASN A 198 1.92 -14.84 -19.60
CA ASN A 198 2.24 -15.61 -18.41
C ASN A 198 3.02 -14.76 -17.40
N VAL A 199 2.92 -15.14 -16.13
CA VAL A 199 3.74 -14.59 -15.05
C VAL A 199 4.82 -15.58 -14.65
N LEU A 200 6.07 -15.17 -14.80
CA LEU A 200 7.26 -15.95 -14.50
C LEU A 200 7.62 -15.75 -13.02
N PHE A 201 7.54 -16.81 -12.22
CA PHE A 201 7.92 -16.82 -10.82
C PHE A 201 9.29 -17.47 -10.65
N ARG A 202 10.22 -16.73 -10.04
CA ARG A 202 11.60 -17.16 -9.82
C ARG A 202 12.04 -16.86 -8.40
N VAL A 203 12.93 -17.68 -7.87
CA VAL A 203 13.51 -17.49 -6.54
C VAL A 203 15.03 -17.59 -6.64
N TYR A 204 15.69 -16.52 -6.20
CA TYR A 204 17.14 -16.41 -6.22
C TYR A 204 17.68 -16.19 -4.81
N LYS A 205 18.85 -16.77 -4.54
CA LYS A 205 19.66 -16.47 -3.37
C LYS A 205 20.69 -15.39 -3.72
N LEU A 206 20.88 -14.43 -2.82
CA LEU A 206 21.88 -13.37 -2.99
C LEU A 206 23.27 -13.87 -2.61
N LYS A 207 24.28 -13.40 -3.35
CA LYS A 207 25.69 -13.46 -2.99
C LYS A 207 26.28 -12.05 -3.12
N SER A 208 26.92 -11.58 -2.07
CA SER A 208 27.60 -10.27 -2.08
C SER A 208 29.10 -10.45 -2.26
N TYR A 209 29.68 -9.68 -3.17
CA TYR A 209 31.12 -9.54 -3.34
C TYR A 209 31.55 -8.12 -3.01
N LYS A 210 32.81 -7.96 -2.57
CA LYS A 210 33.41 -6.63 -2.40
C LYS A 210 33.45 -5.93 -3.76
N SER A 211 33.03 -4.67 -3.80
CA SER A 211 33.09 -3.84 -4.99
C SER A 211 34.07 -2.68 -4.76
N ASP A 212 34.90 -2.36 -5.76
CA ASP A 212 35.82 -1.23 -5.66
C ASP A 212 35.10 0.09 -5.95
N GLN A 213 34.09 0.08 -6.84
CA GLN A 213 33.27 1.25 -7.18
C GLN A 213 32.35 1.70 -6.04
N GLY A 214 31.77 0.75 -5.29
CA GLY A 214 30.88 1.01 -4.16
C GLY A 214 31.60 1.13 -2.81
N GLY A 215 32.93 0.99 -2.79
CA GLY A 215 33.76 1.04 -1.59
C GLY A 215 33.32 0.04 -0.51
N LYS A 216 33.47 0.42 0.76
CA LYS A 216 33.10 -0.44 1.91
C LYS A 216 31.59 -0.53 2.17
N ARG A 217 30.78 0.35 1.58
CA ARG A 217 29.35 0.49 1.91
C ARG A 217 28.45 -0.32 0.98
N LEU A 218 28.75 -0.36 -0.31
CA LEU A 218 27.89 -1.00 -1.32
C LEU A 218 28.60 -2.22 -1.95
N PRO A 219 28.13 -3.45 -1.69
CA PRO A 219 28.66 -4.64 -2.33
C PRO A 219 28.08 -4.84 -3.74
N ARG A 220 28.79 -5.60 -4.58
CA ARG A 220 28.25 -6.13 -5.83
C ARG A 220 27.41 -7.36 -5.53
N ILE A 221 26.15 -7.35 -5.94
CA ILE A 221 25.22 -8.47 -5.72
C ILE A 221 25.16 -9.35 -6.96
N GLU A 222 25.33 -10.65 -6.75
CA GLU A 222 25.15 -11.71 -7.73
C GLU A 222 24.00 -12.62 -7.27
N LEU A 223 23.26 -13.16 -8.22
CA LEU A 223 22.10 -14.01 -7.96
C LEU A 223 22.40 -15.46 -8.34
N VAL A 224 22.00 -16.40 -7.50
CA VAL A 224 22.01 -17.84 -7.84
C VAL A 224 20.61 -18.38 -7.70
N GLU A 225 20.09 -18.97 -8.77
CA GLU A 225 18.75 -19.56 -8.77
C GLU A 225 18.70 -20.81 -7.88
N ILE A 226 17.69 -20.85 -7.01
CA ILE A 226 17.47 -21.98 -6.08
C ILE A 226 16.12 -22.66 -6.29
N GLY A 227 15.21 -22.02 -7.03
CA GLY A 227 13.88 -22.54 -7.30
C GLY A 227 12.87 -22.33 -6.16
N PRO A 228 11.60 -22.72 -6.36
CA PRO A 228 11.09 -23.34 -7.57
C PRO A 228 10.98 -22.35 -8.74
N ARG A 229 11.07 -22.87 -9.97
CA ARG A 229 10.83 -22.12 -11.20
C ARG A 229 9.44 -22.47 -11.71
N LEU A 230 8.53 -21.49 -11.70
CA LEU A 230 7.14 -21.70 -12.09
C LEU A 230 6.73 -20.64 -13.11
N ASP A 231 6.06 -21.06 -14.17
CA ASP A 231 5.45 -20.15 -15.16
C ASP A 231 3.94 -20.29 -15.03
N PHE A 232 3.28 -19.20 -14.63
CA PHE A 232 1.85 -19.18 -14.36
C PHE A 232 1.08 -18.62 -15.56
N LYS A 233 0.21 -19.45 -16.11
CA LYS A 233 -0.83 -19.03 -17.04
C LYS A 233 -2.09 -18.66 -16.26
N ILE A 234 -2.62 -17.47 -16.52
CA ILE A 234 -3.79 -16.93 -15.83
C ILE A 234 -5.06 -17.68 -16.29
N GLY A 235 -5.91 -18.05 -15.33
CA GLY A 235 -7.21 -18.68 -15.55
C GLY A 235 -8.38 -17.81 -15.11
N ARG A 236 -9.42 -18.42 -14.53
CA ARG A 236 -10.59 -17.68 -14.03
C ARG A 236 -10.24 -16.83 -12.80
N ILE A 237 -10.99 -15.75 -12.64
CA ILE A 237 -10.81 -14.77 -11.58
C ILE A 237 -12.16 -14.48 -10.92
N HIS A 238 -12.15 -14.34 -9.60
CA HIS A 238 -13.25 -13.79 -8.82
C HIS A 238 -12.73 -12.57 -8.06
N THR A 239 -13.35 -11.42 -8.27
CA THR A 239 -12.97 -10.14 -7.66
C THR A 239 -13.90 -9.81 -6.49
N PRO A 240 -13.39 -9.11 -5.45
CA PRO A 240 -14.20 -8.70 -4.30
C PRO A 240 -15.25 -7.66 -4.72
N SER A 241 -16.35 -7.57 -3.94
CA SER A 241 -17.31 -6.47 -4.09
C SER A 241 -16.72 -5.13 -3.62
N PRO A 242 -17.17 -3.97 -4.15
CA PRO A 242 -16.68 -2.66 -3.74
C PRO A 242 -16.81 -2.38 -2.23
N ASP A 243 -17.91 -2.83 -1.62
CA ASP A 243 -18.15 -2.69 -0.19
C ASP A 243 -17.13 -3.49 0.63
N MET A 244 -16.83 -4.71 0.20
CA MET A 244 -15.84 -5.56 0.85
C MET A 244 -14.41 -5.00 0.69
N VAL A 245 -14.10 -4.37 -0.45
CA VAL A 245 -12.83 -3.64 -0.62
C VAL A 245 -12.74 -2.50 0.39
N THR A 246 -13.80 -1.71 0.54
CA THR A 246 -13.82 -0.56 1.47
C THR A 246 -13.62 -1.00 2.92
N GLU A 247 -14.31 -2.07 3.35
CA GLU A 247 -14.16 -2.60 4.71
C GLU A 247 -12.80 -3.28 4.94
N ALA A 248 -12.27 -4.02 3.96
CA ALA A 248 -10.98 -4.72 4.10
C ALA A 248 -9.78 -3.78 4.13
N HIS A 249 -9.86 -2.60 3.50
CA HIS A 249 -8.77 -1.61 3.45
C HIS A 249 -8.90 -0.47 4.47
N LYS A 250 -9.86 -0.58 5.38
CA LYS A 250 -10.10 0.41 6.44
C LYS A 250 -8.93 0.50 7.41
N LYS A 251 -8.42 1.72 7.62
CA LYS A 251 -7.35 1.99 8.58
C LYS A 251 -7.90 2.15 10.00
N ALA A 252 -7.21 1.56 10.97
CA ALA A 252 -7.59 1.68 12.38
C ALA A 252 -7.25 3.08 12.90
N LYS A 253 -8.29 3.86 13.25
CA LYS A 253 -8.15 5.25 13.73
C LYS A 253 -7.28 5.38 15.00
N GLN A 254 -7.11 4.32 15.78
CA GLN A 254 -6.27 4.33 16.99
C GLN A 254 -4.77 4.33 16.68
N LEU A 255 -4.37 3.80 15.51
CA LEU A 255 -2.96 3.80 15.07
C LEU A 255 -2.58 5.15 14.43
N GLU A 256 -3.55 5.87 13.88
CA GLU A 256 -3.34 7.22 13.34
C GLU A 256 -3.42 8.25 14.46
N MET A 257 -2.28 8.65 15.00
CA MET A 257 -2.21 9.83 15.85
C MET A 257 -2.60 11.06 15.03
N LYS A 258 -3.82 11.59 15.27
CA LYS A 258 -4.24 12.83 14.64
C LYS A 258 -3.37 13.98 15.17
N THR A 259 -2.56 14.56 14.29
CA THR A 259 -1.86 15.80 14.59
C THR A 259 -2.91 16.90 14.76
N LYS A 260 -2.87 17.59 15.90
CA LYS A 260 -3.74 18.73 16.13
C LYS A 260 -3.09 19.94 15.47
N LYS A 261 -3.86 20.68 14.66
CA LYS A 261 -3.35 21.88 13.97
C LYS A 261 -2.69 22.82 14.99
N ASN A 262 -1.51 23.35 14.63
CA ASN A 262 -0.69 24.26 15.45
C ASN A 262 -0.15 23.65 16.76
N VAL A 263 -0.17 22.33 16.92
CA VAL A 263 0.38 21.65 18.08
C VAL A 263 1.41 20.63 17.61
N GLU A 264 2.65 20.81 18.03
CA GLU A 264 3.75 19.88 17.74
C GLU A 264 4.34 19.33 19.05
N LEU A 265 4.95 18.15 18.96
CA LEU A 265 5.72 17.55 20.06
C LEU A 265 7.19 17.71 19.68
N ASP A 266 7.97 18.34 20.56
CA ASP A 266 9.40 18.49 20.39
C ASP A 266 10.12 17.13 20.60
N ILE A 267 11.38 17.05 20.21
CA ILE A 267 12.25 15.88 20.36
C ILE A 267 12.40 15.52 21.85
N MET A 268 12.34 16.50 22.76
CA MET A 268 12.33 16.29 24.20
C MET A 268 10.97 15.80 24.75
N GLY A 269 9.93 15.74 23.91
CA GLY A 269 8.57 15.35 24.29
C GLY A 269 7.68 16.53 24.73
N ASP A 270 8.20 17.75 24.73
CA ASP A 270 7.46 18.94 25.11
C ASP A 270 6.42 19.33 24.06
N LYS A 271 5.25 19.76 24.52
CA LYS A 271 4.14 20.12 23.64
C LYS A 271 4.19 21.61 23.30
N LEU A 272 4.54 21.92 22.06
CA LEU A 272 4.65 23.28 21.54
C LEU A 272 3.38 23.69 20.80
N GLY A 273 3.02 24.97 20.92
CA GLY A 273 1.91 25.59 20.22
C GLY A 273 2.41 26.69 19.28
N ARG A 274 2.12 26.59 17.99
CA ARG A 274 2.46 27.67 17.04
C ARG A 274 1.41 28.76 17.06
N ILE A 275 1.85 29.98 17.31
CA ILE A 275 1.03 31.19 17.17
C ILE A 275 1.37 31.82 15.83
N HIS A 276 0.38 31.90 14.94
CA HIS A 276 0.50 32.61 13.68
C HIS A 276 -0.02 34.02 13.86
N MET A 277 0.89 34.97 14.11
CA MET A 277 0.55 36.39 14.16
C MET A 277 0.12 36.84 12.76
N GLY A 278 -0.99 37.56 12.65
CA GLY A 278 -1.37 38.22 11.40
C GLY A 278 -0.39 39.34 11.05
N LYS A 279 -0.35 39.75 9.76
CA LYS A 279 0.41 40.92 9.34
C LYS A 279 -0.20 42.17 10.00
N GLN A 280 0.56 42.83 10.87
CA GLN A 280 0.12 44.05 11.54
C GLN A 280 0.40 45.26 10.64
N ASP A 281 -0.67 45.84 10.08
CA ASP A 281 -0.59 47.07 9.28
C ASP A 281 -0.71 48.31 10.18
N LEU A 282 0.40 49.03 10.34
CA LEU A 282 0.48 50.25 11.14
C LEU A 282 0.16 51.52 10.34
N GLY A 283 -0.09 51.44 9.02
CA GLY A 283 -0.48 52.60 8.22
C GLY A 283 -1.83 53.20 8.64
N LYS A 284 -2.68 52.39 9.29
CA LYS A 284 -3.96 52.81 9.87
C LYS A 284 -3.82 53.52 11.23
N LEU A 285 -2.62 53.51 11.82
CA LEU A 285 -2.38 54.07 13.15
C LEU A 285 -2.19 55.59 13.05
N GLN A 286 -3.28 56.34 13.25
CA GLN A 286 -3.19 57.79 13.44
C GLN A 286 -2.72 58.10 14.87
N THR A 287 -1.51 58.64 14.99
CA THR A 287 -0.96 59.09 16.28
C THR A 287 -1.71 60.30 16.80
N ARG A 288 -1.91 60.39 18.12
CA ARG A 288 -2.51 61.57 18.76
C ARG A 288 -1.72 62.83 18.38
N LYS A 289 -2.39 63.80 17.75
CA LYS A 289 -1.82 65.10 17.40
C LYS A 289 -1.74 65.98 18.65
N MET A 290 -0.77 65.68 19.53
CA MET A 290 -0.50 66.45 20.74
C MET A 290 -0.15 67.90 20.42
N LYS A 291 -0.37 68.81 21.37
CA LYS A 291 -0.12 70.25 21.19
C LYS A 291 1.34 70.52 20.77
N GLY A 292 2.31 69.83 21.38
CA GLY A 292 3.74 69.97 21.06
C GLY A 292 4.21 69.37 19.73
N LEU A 293 3.34 68.63 19.01
CA LEU A 293 3.66 68.11 17.67
C LEU A 293 3.07 68.98 16.56
N LYS A 294 2.35 70.05 16.92
CA LYS A 294 1.73 70.98 15.96
C LYS A 294 2.68 72.16 15.75
N PRO A 295 3.15 72.43 14.51
CA PRO A 295 4.13 73.49 14.22
C PRO A 295 3.60 74.90 14.55
N LYS A 296 2.27 75.08 14.62
CA LYS A 296 1.64 76.35 14.98
C LYS A 296 1.93 76.88 16.40
N PHE A 297 2.59 76.08 17.25
CA PHE A 297 2.99 76.48 18.61
C PHE A 297 4.51 76.55 18.78
N ASP A 298 5.24 76.52 17.67
CA ASP A 298 6.68 76.74 17.67
C ASP A 298 6.98 78.19 18.09
N GLN A 299 7.98 78.37 18.96
CA GLN A 299 8.39 79.68 19.47
C GLN A 299 9.60 80.24 18.71
N GLY A 300 10.05 79.54 17.65
CA GLY A 300 11.25 79.85 16.88
C GLY A 300 11.03 80.44 15.48
N THR A 301 9.80 80.85 15.12
CA THR A 301 9.55 81.56 13.84
C THR A 301 9.07 82.97 14.13
N GLU A 302 10.03 83.90 14.12
CA GLU A 302 9.78 85.34 14.02
C GLU A 302 9.31 85.66 12.59
N GLU A 303 8.15 86.33 12.52
CA GLU A 303 7.67 87.30 11.51
C GLU A 303 7.88 87.06 9.99
N GLY A 304 6.76 87.02 9.26
CA GLY A 304 6.71 87.24 7.82
C GLY A 304 5.30 87.03 7.25
N ASP A 305 4.46 88.06 7.30
CA ASP A 305 3.13 88.13 6.67
C ASP A 305 3.17 87.84 5.16
N GLY A 306 2.08 87.26 4.64
CA GLY A 306 1.81 87.17 3.21
C GLY A 306 0.56 86.34 2.90
N GLU A 307 -0.61 86.99 2.88
CA GLU A 307 -1.80 86.47 2.19
C GLU A 307 -1.48 86.27 0.70
N VAL A 308 -1.83 85.10 0.15
CA VAL A 308 -2.21 84.95 -1.27
C VAL A 308 -3.39 83.99 -1.32
N ASP A 309 -4.57 84.54 -1.57
CA ASP A 309 -5.71 83.85 -2.17
C ASP A 309 -5.35 83.55 -3.64
N GLU A 310 -5.42 82.28 -4.04
CA GLU A 310 -5.61 81.90 -5.45
C GLU A 310 -6.54 80.69 -5.53
N ASP A 311 -7.80 81.00 -5.86
CA ASP A 311 -8.83 80.08 -6.32
C ASP A 311 -8.56 79.73 -7.79
N TYR A 312 -8.35 78.45 -8.10
CA TYR A 312 -8.51 77.91 -9.46
C TYR A 312 -9.06 76.48 -9.37
N GLY A 313 -10.35 76.37 -9.63
CA GLY A 313 -10.99 75.14 -10.08
C GLY A 313 -10.80 74.89 -11.58
N ASP A 314 -10.60 73.61 -11.87
CA ASP A 314 -11.11 72.82 -13.00
C ASP A 314 -10.24 72.43 -14.23
N GLU A 315 -10.39 71.14 -14.52
CA GLU A 315 -10.22 70.35 -15.75
C GLU A 315 -8.86 69.84 -16.32
N ALA A 316 -8.93 68.52 -16.60
CA ALA A 316 -8.46 67.78 -17.78
C ALA A 316 -7.06 67.12 -17.83
N SER A 317 -7.10 65.80 -17.61
CA SER A 317 -6.52 64.72 -18.44
C SER A 317 -5.10 64.83 -19.02
N TYR A 318 -4.24 63.88 -18.64
CA TYR A 318 -3.43 63.12 -19.59
C TYR A 318 -3.55 61.62 -19.30
N SER A 319 -4.15 60.91 -20.25
CA SER A 319 -4.03 59.48 -20.45
C SER A 319 -2.64 59.15 -21.02
N ASP A 320 -1.96 58.17 -20.44
CA ASP A 320 -0.96 57.38 -21.15
C ASP A 320 -1.27 55.89 -20.89
N ASP A 321 -1.81 55.25 -21.93
CA ASP A 321 -2.08 53.83 -22.02
C ASP A 321 -0.75 53.10 -22.27
N GLY A 322 -0.20 52.49 -21.23
CA GLY A 322 0.86 51.48 -21.33
C GLY A 322 0.29 50.11 -20.97
N GLN A 323 -0.46 49.49 -21.88
CA GLN A 323 -0.85 48.09 -21.78
C GLN A 323 0.38 47.19 -21.97
N GLU A 324 0.83 46.52 -20.92
CA GLU A 324 1.62 45.29 -21.03
C GLU A 324 0.83 44.17 -20.35
N TYR A 325 0.51 43.16 -21.15
CA TYR A 325 -0.39 42.06 -20.83
C TYR A 325 0.31 41.07 -19.88
N GLU A 326 -0.18 40.93 -18.64
CA GLU A 326 0.07 39.74 -17.83
C GLU A 326 -1.17 38.83 -17.87
N GLU A 327 -0.98 37.64 -18.43
CA GLU A 327 -1.98 36.58 -18.52
C GLU A 327 -2.35 36.04 -17.12
N GLU A 328 -3.56 36.38 -16.62
CA GLU A 328 -4.16 35.66 -15.50
C GLU A 328 -4.63 34.27 -15.96
N PHE A 329 -3.80 33.25 -15.73
CA PHE A 329 -4.25 31.86 -15.77
C PHE A 329 -5.17 31.58 -14.58
N VAL A 330 -6.45 31.33 -14.86
CA VAL A 330 -7.39 30.75 -13.88
C VAL A 330 -6.97 29.30 -13.61
N SER A 331 -6.41 29.05 -12.43
CA SER A 331 -6.11 27.68 -11.99
C SER A 331 -7.37 27.01 -11.43
N ALA A 332 -7.50 25.69 -11.62
CA ALA A 332 -8.70 24.89 -11.35
C ALA A 332 -9.10 24.78 -9.85
N THR A 333 -8.60 25.65 -8.98
CA THR A 333 -8.89 25.67 -7.53
C THR A 333 -9.88 26.74 -7.09
N ASP A 334 -10.29 27.67 -7.97
CA ASP A 334 -11.22 28.75 -7.63
C ASP A 334 -12.70 28.43 -7.89
N ILE A 335 -13.05 27.15 -8.03
CA ILE A 335 -14.44 26.70 -8.10
C ILE A 335 -14.84 26.19 -6.71
N GLU A 336 -15.41 27.06 -5.87
CA GLU A 336 -16.12 26.61 -4.68
C GLU A 336 -17.47 25.95 -5.07
N PRO A 337 -17.82 24.78 -4.51
CA PRO A 337 -19.09 24.12 -4.79
C PRO A 337 -20.25 24.83 -4.09
N SER A 338 -21.35 25.01 -4.84
CA SER A 338 -22.58 25.67 -4.40
C SER A 338 -23.12 25.14 -3.06
N ALA A 339 -23.40 26.07 -2.15
CA ALA A 339 -24.00 25.78 -0.86
C ALA A 339 -25.41 25.20 -1.01
N LYS A 340 -25.61 24.03 -0.40
CA LYS A 340 -26.93 23.41 -0.16
C LYS A 340 -27.83 24.40 0.59
N ARG A 341 -28.93 24.82 -0.04
CA ARG A 341 -30.08 25.42 0.65
C ARG A 341 -30.65 24.42 1.66
N GLN A 342 -30.64 24.79 2.93
CA GLN A 342 -31.54 24.21 3.94
C GLN A 342 -32.90 24.94 3.91
N LYS A 343 -33.91 24.14 4.22
CA LYS A 343 -35.37 24.35 4.18
C LYS A 343 -35.90 25.66 4.77
N LYS A 344 -37.03 26.10 4.23
CA LYS A 344 -38.22 26.42 5.04
C LYS A 344 -39.19 25.26 4.92
#